data_AF-A0A497FGX3-F1
#
_entry.id   AF-A0A497FGX3-F1
#
_cell.length_a   1.000
_cell.length_b   1.000
_cell.length_c   1.000
_cell.angle_alpha   90.00
_cell.angle_beta   90.00
_cell.angle_gamma   90.00
#
_symmetry.space_group_name_H-M   'P 1'
#
loop_
_entity.id
_entity.type
_entity.pdbx_description
1 polymer ?
#
loop_
_entity_poly.entity_id
_entity_poly.type
_entity_poly.pdbx_seq_one_letter_code
_entity_poly.pdbx_strand_id
1 'polypeptide(L)'
;AKTEYPDLAWELVKELCKPELIAKWGYETAHIVTRDDAVLGSYAEEPFLKWATTVLEHSMPKPVYSGYKKYTDTFKRVVVDYLVAEGKTPEECLAIFAEEAAKELGSEAVKEV
;
A
#
# COMPACT_ATOMS: atom_id res chain seq x y z
N ALA A 1 9.53 18.70 1.85
CA ALA A 1 9.09 19.28 3.14
C ALA A 1 9.41 20.77 3.17
N LYS A 2 8.60 21.61 3.82
CA LYS A 2 8.82 23.07 3.95
C LYS A 2 9.29 23.45 5.38
N THR A 3 10.07 22.59 6.02
CA THR A 3 10.55 22.82 7.39
C THR A 3 11.63 23.90 7.41
N GLU A 4 11.67 24.70 8.47
CA GLU A 4 12.73 25.69 8.73
C GLU A 4 14.05 25.03 9.15
N TYR A 5 14.00 23.77 9.61
CA TYR A 5 15.16 23.02 10.12
C TYR A 5 15.32 21.68 9.39
N PRO A 6 15.72 21.67 8.11
CA PRO A 6 15.82 20.45 7.31
C PRO A 6 16.86 19.45 7.84
N ASP A 7 18.02 19.92 8.29
CA ASP A 7 19.09 19.05 8.79
C ASP A 7 18.68 18.37 10.10
N LEU A 8 18.11 19.12 11.04
CA LEU A 8 17.62 18.55 12.30
C LEU A 8 16.48 17.55 12.06
N ALA A 9 15.56 17.85 11.12
CA ALA A 9 14.51 16.92 10.75
C ALA A 9 15.08 15.63 10.16
N TRP A 10 16.14 15.73 9.36
CA TRP A 10 16.83 14.56 8.81
C TRP A 10 17.52 13.73 9.89
N GLU A 11 18.23 14.37 10.83
CA GLU A 11 18.84 13.67 11.97
C GLU A 11 17.80 12.93 12.80
N LEU A 12 16.64 13.55 13.07
CA LEU A 12 15.55 12.91 13.78
C LEU A 12 15.01 11.69 13.04
N VAL A 13 14.82 11.78 11.72
CA VAL A 13 14.37 10.64 10.91
C VAL A 13 15.37 9.49 10.98
N LYS A 14 16.68 9.77 10.89
CA LYS A 14 17.71 8.73 11.01
C LYS A 14 17.66 8.03 12.37
N GLU A 15 17.50 8.79 13.45
CA GLU A 15 17.37 8.24 14.80
C GLU A 15 16.14 7.35 14.93
N LEU A 16 14.96 7.82 14.51
CA LEU A 16 13.72 7.05 14.57
C LEU A 16 13.74 5.81 13.66
N CYS A 17 14.55 5.82 12.60
CA CYS A 17 14.68 4.72 11.67
C CYS A 17 15.80 3.72 12.01
N LYS A 18 16.38 3.79 13.22
CA LYS A 18 17.34 2.79 13.68
C LYS A 18 16.68 1.41 13.82
N PRO A 19 17.36 0.31 13.41
CA PRO A 19 16.74 -1.02 13.39
C PRO A 19 16.17 -1.46 14.73
N GLU A 20 16.85 -1.18 15.83
CA GLU A 20 16.41 -1.53 17.18
C GLU A 20 15.13 -0.80 17.61
N LEU A 21 14.96 0.46 17.20
CA LEU A 21 13.76 1.25 17.50
C LEU A 21 12.59 0.80 16.62
N ILE A 22 12.85 0.51 15.35
CA ILE A 22 11.85 -0.03 14.43
C ILE A 22 11.38 -1.41 14.90
N ALA A 23 12.29 -2.31 15.27
CA ALA A 23 11.97 -3.65 15.76
C ALA A 23 11.11 -3.59 17.03
N LYS A 24 11.50 -2.74 17.99
CA LYS A 24 10.74 -2.51 19.21
C LYS A 24 9.33 -2.00 18.91
N TRP A 25 9.21 -0.95 18.09
CA TRP A 25 7.92 -0.37 17.73
C TRP A 25 7.03 -1.37 16.99
N GLY A 26 7.60 -2.11 16.02
CA GLY A 26 6.91 -3.14 15.26
C GLY A 26 6.36 -4.23 16.18
N TYR A 27 7.13 -4.64 17.19
CA TYR A 27 6.70 -5.64 18.17
C TYR A 27 5.57 -5.11 19.06
N GLU A 28 5.73 -3.92 19.62
CA GLU A 28 4.75 -3.31 20.54
C GLU A 28 3.41 -2.99 19.87
N THR A 29 3.41 -2.79 18.55
CA THR A 29 2.23 -2.37 17.79
C THR A 29 1.74 -3.41 16.78
N ALA A 30 2.37 -4.60 16.75
CA ALA A 30 2.11 -5.66 15.78
C ALA A 30 2.18 -5.20 14.31
N HIS A 31 3.04 -4.23 13.99
CA HIS A 31 3.26 -3.75 12.62
C HIS A 31 4.36 -4.53 11.93
N ILE A 32 4.17 -4.80 10.63
CA ILE A 32 5.21 -5.37 9.77
C ILE A 32 6.26 -4.29 9.51
N VAL A 33 7.50 -4.57 9.88
CA VAL A 33 8.65 -3.71 9.58
C VAL A 33 9.14 -3.96 8.16
N THR A 34 9.51 -2.91 7.44
CA THR A 34 9.97 -2.99 6.03
C THR A 34 11.47 -3.10 5.89
N ARG A 35 12.22 -3.07 7.00
CA ARG A 35 13.68 -3.18 7.01
C ARG A 35 14.07 -4.59 7.43
N ASP A 36 14.84 -5.25 6.59
CA ASP A 36 15.29 -6.62 6.86
C ASP A 36 16.20 -6.68 8.11
N ASP A 37 16.99 -5.62 8.34
CA ASP A 37 17.87 -5.51 9.52
C ASP A 37 17.13 -5.19 10.82
N ALA A 38 15.80 -4.97 10.79
CA ALA A 38 14.95 -4.73 11.96
C ALA A 38 14.15 -5.97 12.38
N VAL A 39 14.44 -7.14 11.83
CA VAL A 39 13.87 -8.43 12.27
C VAL A 39 14.77 -9.02 13.36
N LEU A 40 14.67 -8.48 14.58
CA LEU A 40 15.56 -8.82 15.70
C LEU A 40 14.84 -8.84 17.05
N GLY A 41 15.46 -9.50 18.05
CA GLY A 41 14.93 -9.57 19.41
C GLY A 41 13.52 -10.18 19.48
N SER A 42 12.66 -9.63 20.33
CA SER A 42 11.28 -10.10 20.51
C SER A 42 10.44 -10.04 19.23
N TYR A 43 10.77 -9.15 18.28
CA TYR A 43 10.08 -9.07 16.99
C TYR A 43 10.28 -10.36 16.16
N ALA A 44 11.52 -10.87 16.10
CA ALA A 44 11.87 -12.04 15.30
C ALA A 44 11.28 -13.36 15.84
N GLU A 45 11.02 -13.40 17.15
CA GLU A 45 10.50 -14.59 17.85
C GLU A 45 8.96 -14.63 17.92
N GLU A 46 8.28 -13.51 17.63
CA GLU A 46 6.82 -13.45 17.70
C GLU A 46 6.20 -14.19 16.48
N PRO A 47 5.38 -15.23 16.69
CA PRO A 47 4.89 -16.09 15.60
C PRO A 47 4.12 -15.36 14.50
N PHE A 48 3.28 -14.38 14.84
CA PHE A 48 2.52 -13.63 13.85
C PHE A 48 3.45 -12.74 13.02
N LEU A 49 4.38 -12.01 13.64
CA LEU A 49 5.31 -11.11 12.96
C LEU A 49 6.29 -11.88 12.07
N LYS A 50 6.77 -13.04 12.54
CA LYS A 50 7.59 -13.95 11.75
C LYS A 50 6.86 -14.41 10.48
N TRP A 51 5.60 -14.80 10.61
CA TRP A 51 4.78 -15.11 9.43
C TRP A 51 4.51 -13.88 8.57
N ALA A 52 4.20 -12.73 9.17
CA ALA A 52 3.80 -11.53 8.43
C ALA A 52 4.92 -10.97 7.54
N THR A 53 6.20 -11.21 7.88
CA THR A 53 7.32 -10.85 7.00
C THR A 53 7.30 -11.58 5.66
N THR A 54 6.74 -12.80 5.57
CA THR A 54 6.62 -13.52 4.29
C THR A 54 5.54 -12.93 3.38
N VAL A 55 4.58 -12.19 3.93
CA VAL A 55 3.54 -11.50 3.15
C VAL A 55 4.15 -10.44 2.23
N LEU A 56 5.27 -9.84 2.64
CA LEU A 56 5.99 -8.85 1.81
C LEU A 56 6.51 -9.46 0.50
N GLU A 57 6.89 -10.75 0.50
CA GLU A 57 7.37 -11.46 -0.70
C GLU A 57 6.29 -11.59 -1.79
N HIS A 58 5.02 -11.54 -1.39
CA HIS A 58 3.86 -11.63 -2.28
C HIS A 58 3.16 -10.28 -2.50
N SER A 59 3.74 -9.19 -1.99
CA SER A 59 3.16 -7.86 -2.05
C SER A 59 3.74 -7.05 -3.21
N MET A 60 2.90 -6.21 -3.82
CA MET A 60 3.35 -5.19 -4.76
C MET A 60 3.24 -3.80 -4.13
N PRO A 61 4.28 -2.95 -4.24
CA PRO A 61 4.19 -1.56 -3.81
C PRO A 61 3.04 -0.85 -4.52
N LYS A 62 2.27 -0.10 -3.74
CA LYS A 62 1.21 0.74 -4.28
C LYS A 62 1.81 1.76 -5.26
N PRO A 63 1.26 1.90 -6.49
CA PRO A 63 1.74 2.87 -7.46
C PRO A 63 1.77 4.29 -6.91
N VAL A 64 2.89 4.99 -7.09
CA VAL A 64 3.05 6.42 -6.76
C VAL A 64 2.58 7.25 -7.96
N TYR A 65 1.30 7.14 -8.28
CA TYR A 65 0.65 7.91 -9.34
C TYR A 65 -0.46 8.78 -8.75
N SER A 66 -0.53 10.05 -9.14
CA SER A 66 -1.52 11.00 -8.64
C SER A 66 -2.95 10.56 -8.93
N GLY A 67 -3.18 9.86 -10.05
CA GLY A 67 -4.48 9.30 -10.40
C GLY A 67 -4.83 7.99 -9.71
N TYR A 68 -3.92 7.37 -8.93
CA TYR A 68 -4.18 6.06 -8.34
C TYR A 68 -5.42 6.03 -7.43
N LYS A 69 -5.67 7.12 -6.69
CA LYS A 69 -6.88 7.21 -5.84
C LYS A 69 -8.15 7.08 -6.68
N LYS A 70 -8.24 7.83 -7.78
CA LYS A 70 -9.38 7.76 -8.71
C LYS A 70 -9.54 6.35 -9.27
N TYR A 71 -8.45 5.73 -9.73
CA TYR A 71 -8.46 4.33 -10.18
C TYR A 71 -9.09 3.40 -9.14
N THR A 72 -8.63 3.47 -7.88
CA THR A 72 -9.15 2.60 -6.82
C THR A 72 -10.58 2.90 -6.42
N ASP A 73 -10.99 4.17 -6.47
CA ASP A 73 -12.35 4.58 -6.14
C ASP A 73 -13.34 4.10 -7.23
N THR A 74 -12.96 4.22 -8.51
CA THR A 74 -13.70 3.64 -9.64
C THR A 74 -13.80 2.13 -9.50
N PHE A 75 -12.70 1.44 -9.21
CA PHE A 75 -12.71 -0.02 -9.05
C PHE A 75 -13.66 -0.47 -7.93
N LYS A 76 -13.61 0.20 -6.77
CA LYS A 76 -14.50 -0.08 -5.65
C LYS A 76 -15.97 0.13 -6.02
N ARG A 77 -16.29 1.23 -6.70
CA ARG A 77 -17.64 1.50 -7.19
C ARG A 77 -18.13 0.38 -8.09
N VAL A 78 -17.31 -0.02 -9.06
CA VAL A 78 -17.68 -1.08 -10.01
C VAL A 78 -18.01 -2.40 -9.29
N VAL A 79 -17.16 -2.78 -8.33
CA VAL A 79 -17.38 -3.98 -7.52
C VAL A 79 -18.65 -3.89 -6.68
N VAL A 80 -18.88 -2.76 -6.01
CA VAL A 80 -20.04 -2.62 -5.10
C VAL A 80 -21.35 -2.52 -5.88
N ASP A 81 -21.40 -1.64 -6.88
CA ASP A 81 -22.66 -1.28 -7.53
C ASP A 81 -23.05 -2.33 -8.58
N TYR A 82 -22.09 -2.84 -9.37
CA TYR A 82 -22.41 -3.70 -10.50
C TYR A 82 -22.20 -5.18 -10.21
N LEU A 83 -21.06 -5.56 -9.60
CA LEU A 83 -20.81 -6.97 -9.28
C LEU A 83 -21.70 -7.45 -8.13
N VAL A 84 -21.73 -6.71 -7.01
CA VAL A 84 -22.45 -7.14 -5.81
C VAL A 84 -23.93 -6.79 -5.88
N ALA A 85 -24.29 -5.53 -6.15
CA ALA A 85 -25.69 -5.12 -6.10
C ALA A 85 -26.52 -5.54 -7.33
N GLU A 86 -25.96 -5.45 -8.53
CA GLU A 86 -26.66 -5.85 -9.77
C GLU A 86 -26.38 -7.31 -10.19
N GLY A 87 -25.34 -7.96 -9.66
CA GLY A 87 -25.00 -9.34 -10.00
C GLY A 87 -24.41 -9.53 -11.40
N LYS A 88 -23.77 -8.49 -11.96
CA LYS A 88 -23.07 -8.58 -13.25
C LYS A 88 -21.90 -9.56 -13.19
N THR A 89 -21.48 -10.09 -14.34
CA THR A 89 -20.29 -10.95 -14.39
C THR A 89 -18.99 -10.13 -14.21
N PRO A 90 -17.88 -10.78 -13.80
CA PRO A 90 -16.57 -10.13 -13.75
C PRO A 90 -16.15 -9.48 -15.07
N GLU A 91 -16.46 -10.09 -16.22
CA GLU A 91 -16.11 -9.58 -17.55
C GLU A 91 -16.89 -8.30 -17.89
N GLU A 92 -18.19 -8.26 -17.57
CA GLU A 92 -19.00 -7.05 -17.73
C GLU A 92 -18.50 -5.92 -16.84
N CYS A 93 -18.16 -6.24 -15.58
CA CYS A 93 -17.59 -5.29 -14.65
C CYS A 93 -16.23 -4.75 -15.13
N LEU A 94 -15.39 -5.60 -15.71
CA LEU A 94 -14.10 -5.18 -16.26
C LEU A 94 -14.26 -4.18 -17.40
N ALA A 95 -15.22 -4.42 -18.30
CA ALA A 95 -15.53 -3.48 -19.39
C ALA A 95 -16.01 -2.12 -18.85
N ILE A 96 -16.93 -2.14 -17.87
CA ILE A 96 -17.43 -0.92 -17.20
C ILE A 96 -16.26 -0.19 -16.51
N PHE A 97 -15.42 -0.92 -15.80
CA PHE A 97 -14.27 -0.36 -15.12
C PHE A 97 -13.29 0.31 -16.09
N ALA A 98 -12.97 -0.33 -17.21
CA ALA A 98 -12.07 0.22 -18.21
C ALA A 98 -12.61 1.55 -18.77
N GLU A 99 -13.90 1.59 -19.11
CA GLU A 99 -14.56 2.79 -19.62
C GLU A 99 -14.56 3.93 -18.58
N GLU A 100 -14.95 3.63 -17.33
CA GLU A 100 -15.02 4.62 -16.27
C GLU A 100 -13.62 5.11 -15.84
N ALA A 101 -12.63 4.23 -15.80
CA ALA A 101 -11.26 4.59 -15.48
C ALA A 101 -10.65 5.47 -16.58
N ALA A 102 -10.91 5.18 -17.86
CA ALA A 102 -10.45 6.01 -18.97
C ALA A 102 -11.06 7.42 -18.92
N LYS A 103 -12.33 7.54 -18.54
CA LYS A 103 -12.99 8.84 -18.34
C LYS A 103 -12.36 9.66 -17.20
N GLU A 104 -12.02 9.02 -16.09
CA GLU A 104 -11.51 9.70 -14.88
C GLU A 104 -10.02 10.05 -14.93
N LEU A 105 -9.23 9.22 -15.60
CA LEU A 105 -7.77 9.30 -15.65
C LEU A 105 -7.23 9.86 -16.97
N GLY A 106 -8.08 9.91 -18.00
CA GLY A 106 -7.69 10.11 -19.38
C GLY A 106 -7.34 8.79 -20.08
N SER A 107 -7.76 8.63 -21.32
CA SER A 107 -7.55 7.41 -22.12
C SER A 107 -6.08 7.05 -22.31
N GLU A 108 -5.18 8.04 -22.30
CA GLU A 108 -3.72 7.87 -22.39
C GLU A 108 -3.13 7.13 -21.16
N ALA A 109 -3.83 7.21 -20.01
CA ALA A 109 -3.38 6.64 -18.74
C ALA A 109 -3.87 5.20 -18.50
N VAL A 110 -4.75 4.68 -19.36
CA VAL A 110 -5.33 3.34 -19.27
C VAL A 110 -4.94 2.56 -20.52
N LYS A 111 -4.04 1.59 -20.35
CA LYS A 111 -3.73 0.63 -21.43
C LYS A 111 -4.64 -0.58 -21.28
N GLU A 112 -5.37 -0.91 -22.33
CA GLU A 112 -5.95 -2.25 -22.47
C GLU A 112 -4.79 -3.26 -22.51
N VAL A 113 -4.92 -4.34 -21.75
CA VAL A 113 -3.94 -5.43 -21.65
C VAL A 113 -4.51 -6.64 -22.36
#